data_AF-A0A3A4Z3Z6-F1
#
_entry.id   AF-A0A3A4Z3Z6-F1
#
_cell.length_a   1.000
_cell.length_b   1.000
_cell.length_c   1.000
_cell.angle_alpha   90.00
_cell.angle_beta   90.00
_cell.angle_gamma   90.00
#
_symmetry.space_group_name_H-M   'P 1'
#
loop_
_entity.id
_entity.type
_entity.pdbx_description
1 polymer ?
#
loop_
_entity_poly.entity_id
_entity_poly.type
_entity_poly.pdbx_seq_one_letter_code
_entity_poly.pdbx_strand_id
1 'polypeptide(L)'
;MEEQSVKSQQHYRIRVQNCVLTIMDVQKTLCERYGSRDFVSGFDKLEAEVARLDMTRVSEGDILLVEQATNALLAEFRKVFEAGKLGPVYKIVKN
;
A
#
# COMPACT_ATOMS: atom_id res chain seq x y z
N MET A 1 -4.53 3.66 -30.77
CA MET A 1 -5.03 4.39 -29.59
C MET A 1 -5.36 3.45 -28.42
N GLU A 2 -5.93 2.27 -28.65
CA GLU A 2 -6.25 1.33 -27.56
C GLU A 2 -5.04 0.82 -26.77
N GLU A 3 -3.92 0.51 -27.43
CA GLU A 3 -2.75 -0.09 -26.76
C GLU A 3 -2.07 0.85 -25.73
N GLN A 4 -2.17 2.16 -25.93
CA GLN A 4 -1.61 3.18 -25.02
C GLN A 4 -2.52 3.40 -23.80
N SER A 5 -3.84 3.19 -23.96
CA SER A 5 -4.83 3.24 -22.88
C SER A 5 -4.74 2.02 -21.96
N VAL A 6 -4.49 0.82 -22.51
CA VAL A 6 -4.33 -0.40 -21.70
C VAL A 6 -3.04 -0.35 -20.85
N LYS A 7 -1.93 0.13 -21.41
CA LYS A 7 -0.66 0.29 -20.67
C LYS A 7 -0.77 1.26 -19.50
N SER A 8 -1.51 2.36 -19.66
CA SER A 8 -1.75 3.33 -18.58
C SER A 8 -2.65 2.78 -17.48
N GLN A 9 -3.72 2.05 -17.83
CA GLN A 9 -4.59 1.40 -16.85
C GLN A 9 -3.86 0.34 -16.01
N GLN A 10 -2.98 -0.45 -16.65
CA GLN A 10 -2.20 -1.44 -15.93
C GLN A 10 -1.16 -0.80 -15.00
N HIS A 11 -0.54 0.30 -15.43
CA HIS A 11 0.34 1.10 -14.58
C HIS A 11 -0.39 1.66 -13.35
N TYR A 12 -1.61 2.18 -13.52
CA TYR A 12 -2.43 2.68 -12.41
C TYR A 12 -2.77 1.60 -11.41
N ARG A 13 -3.13 0.40 -11.90
CA ARG A 13 -3.38 -0.75 -11.03
C ARG A 13 -2.19 -1.10 -10.17
N ILE A 14 -1.00 -1.18 -10.77
CA ILE A 14 0.23 -1.51 -10.03
C ILE A 14 0.49 -0.48 -8.92
N ARG A 15 0.27 0.81 -9.19
CA ARG A 15 0.47 1.86 -8.19
C ARG A 15 -0.47 1.73 -7.00
N VAL A 16 -1.76 1.50 -7.24
CA VAL A 16 -2.73 1.27 -6.15
C VAL A 16 -2.39 -0.01 -5.39
N GLN A 17 -2.03 -1.09 -6.10
CA GLN A 17 -1.62 -2.36 -5.47
C GLN A 17 -0.40 -2.17 -4.57
N ASN A 18 0.61 -1.44 -5.03
CA ASN A 18 1.80 -1.13 -4.24
C ASN A 18 1.44 -0.37 -2.96
N CYS A 19 0.51 0.59 -3.02
CA CYS A 19 0.03 1.30 -1.84
C CYS A 19 -0.61 0.35 -0.82
N VAL A 20 -1.48 -0.56 -1.26
CA VAL A 20 -2.16 -1.53 -0.40
C VAL A 20 -1.16 -2.50 0.24
N LEU A 21 -0.28 -3.09 -0.58
CA LEU A 21 0.74 -4.04 -0.12
C LEU A 21 1.70 -3.39 0.89
N THR A 22 2.08 -2.13 0.66
CA THR A 22 2.95 -1.39 1.60
C THR A 22 2.27 -1.24 2.97
N ILE A 23 0.98 -0.92 3.01
CA ILE A 23 0.25 -0.81 4.27
C ILE A 23 0.14 -2.18 4.95
N MET A 24 -0.11 -3.24 4.19
CA MET A 24 -0.14 -4.61 4.71
C MET A 24 1.19 -5.04 5.33
N ASP A 25 2.32 -4.69 4.70
CA ASP A 25 3.65 -5.01 5.22
C ASP A 25 3.97 -4.27 6.53
N VAL A 26 3.62 -2.98 6.61
CA VAL A 26 3.72 -2.20 7.85
C VAL A 26 2.90 -2.84 8.95
N GLN A 27 1.65 -3.19 8.63
CA GLN A 27 0.74 -3.79 9.58
C GLN A 27 1.24 -5.16 10.06
N LYS A 28 1.69 -6.03 9.16
CA LYS A 28 2.27 -7.33 9.50
C LYS A 28 3.43 -7.17 10.48
N THR A 29 4.32 -6.21 10.23
CA THR A 29 5.46 -5.90 11.11
C THR A 29 4.99 -5.49 12.51
N LEU A 30 3.94 -4.66 12.60
CA LEU A 30 3.35 -4.27 13.88
C LEU A 30 2.66 -5.44 14.59
N CYS A 31 1.94 -6.29 13.85
CA CYS A 31 1.28 -7.49 14.38
C CYS A 31 2.30 -8.49 14.94
N GLU A 32 3.40 -8.74 14.23
CA GLU A 32 4.49 -9.62 14.68
C GLU A 32 5.12 -9.14 16.00
N ARG A 33 5.19 -7.82 16.21
CA ARG A 33 5.80 -7.25 17.42
C ARG A 33 4.83 -7.11 18.59
N TYR A 34 3.60 -6.68 18.33
CA TYR A 34 2.64 -6.28 19.37
C TYR A 34 1.46 -7.24 19.53
N GLY A 35 1.36 -8.29 18.72
CA GLY A 35 0.46 -9.43 18.93
C GLY A 35 -1.01 -9.23 18.58
N SER A 36 -1.41 -8.07 18.05
CA SER A 36 -2.80 -7.83 17.61
C SER A 36 -3.06 -8.48 16.25
N ARG A 37 -4.02 -9.42 16.14
CA ARG A 37 -4.37 -10.12 14.89
C ARG A 37 -5.62 -9.56 14.19
N ASP A 38 -6.42 -8.76 14.87
CA ASP A 38 -7.74 -8.34 14.36
C ASP A 38 -7.65 -7.43 13.13
N PHE A 39 -6.52 -6.76 12.94
CA PHE A 39 -6.29 -5.86 11.81
C PHE A 39 -6.08 -6.57 10.47
N VAL A 40 -5.63 -7.84 10.44
CA VAL A 40 -5.18 -8.52 9.21
C VAL A 40 -6.34 -8.75 8.24
N SER A 41 -7.50 -9.18 8.76
CA SER A 41 -8.67 -9.50 7.92
C SER A 41 -9.27 -8.31 7.17
N GLY A 42 -9.04 -7.07 7.63
CA GLY A 42 -9.54 -5.86 6.98
C GLY A 42 -8.77 -5.52 5.70
N PHE A 43 -7.47 -5.81 5.68
CA PHE A 43 -6.62 -5.49 4.55
C PHE A 43 -6.66 -6.53 3.43
N ASP A 44 -6.89 -7.82 3.75
CA ASP A 44 -7.13 -8.86 2.73
C ASP A 44 -8.36 -8.51 1.86
N LYS A 45 -9.41 -7.94 2.48
CA LYS A 45 -10.58 -7.45 1.76
C LYS A 45 -10.24 -6.25 0.87
N LEU A 46 -9.43 -5.32 1.37
CA LEU A 46 -8.99 -4.15 0.59
C LEU A 46 -8.19 -4.56 -0.66
N GLU A 47 -7.30 -5.54 -0.53
CA GLU A 47 -6.55 -6.10 -1.67
C GLU A 47 -7.50 -6.70 -2.72
N ALA A 48 -8.50 -7.47 -2.28
CA ALA A 48 -9.50 -8.05 -3.17
C ALA A 48 -10.37 -6.98 -3.87
N GLU A 49 -10.76 -5.91 -3.17
CA GLU A 49 -11.49 -4.79 -3.80
C GLU A 49 -10.63 -4.06 -4.84
N VAL A 50 -9.35 -3.86 -4.54
CA VAL A 50 -8.41 -3.21 -5.47
C VAL A 50 -8.16 -4.06 -6.71
N ALA A 51 -8.14 -5.39 -6.58
CA ALA A 51 -8.10 -6.28 -7.72
C ALA A 51 -9.34 -6.12 -8.65
N ARG A 52 -10.48 -5.70 -8.10
CA ARG A 52 -11.73 -5.50 -8.86
C ARG A 52 -11.98 -4.07 -9.34
N LEU A 53 -11.15 -3.10 -8.96
CA LEU A 53 -11.28 -1.71 -9.40
C LEU A 53 -11.28 -1.60 -10.94
N ASP A 54 -12.26 -0.89 -11.48
CA ASP A 54 -12.34 -0.57 -12.90
C ASP A 54 -11.43 0.62 -13.24
N MET A 55 -10.24 0.31 -13.74
CA MET A 55 -9.22 1.31 -14.06
C MET A 55 -9.58 2.21 -15.26
N THR A 56 -10.63 1.87 -16.02
CA THR A 56 -11.10 2.73 -17.13
C THR A 56 -11.72 4.04 -16.62
N ARG A 57 -12.14 4.07 -15.35
CA ARG A 57 -12.79 5.20 -14.70
C ARG A 57 -11.90 5.96 -13.71
N VAL A 58 -10.64 5.55 -13.61
CA VAL A 58 -9.67 6.10 -12.65
C VAL A 58 -8.72 7.04 -13.38
N SER A 59 -8.55 8.25 -12.84
CA SER A 59 -7.62 9.25 -13.37
C SER A 59 -6.28 9.24 -12.63
N GLU A 60 -5.24 9.81 -13.24
CA GLU A 60 -3.96 10.06 -12.57
C GLU A 60 -4.13 10.79 -11.22
N GLY A 61 -5.06 11.77 -11.17
CA GLY A 61 -5.34 12.53 -9.96
C GLY A 61 -5.87 11.65 -8.82
N ASP A 62 -6.73 10.69 -9.14
CA ASP A 62 -7.24 9.73 -8.15
C ASP A 62 -6.12 8.84 -7.60
N ILE A 63 -5.20 8.40 -8.47
CA ILE A 63 -4.03 7.60 -8.06
C ILE A 63 -3.11 8.41 -7.14
N LEU A 64 -2.83 9.67 -7.50
CA LEU A 64 -2.00 10.56 -6.68
C LEU A 64 -2.62 10.81 -5.30
N LEU A 65 -3.94 10.95 -5.22
CA LEU A 65 -4.64 11.09 -3.93
C LEU A 65 -4.46 9.83 -3.06
N VAL A 66 -4.56 8.63 -3.64
CA VAL A 66 -4.29 7.38 -2.92
C VAL A 66 -2.86 7.33 -2.42
N GLU A 67 -1.88 7.63 -3.29
CA GLU A 67 -0.46 7.65 -2.91
C GLU A 67 -0.15 8.67 -1.81
N GLN A 68 -0.75 9.86 -1.87
CA GLN A 68 -0.60 10.90 -0.84
C GLN A 68 -1.21 10.45 0.50
N ALA A 69 -2.41 9.88 0.48
CA ALA A 69 -3.05 9.35 1.68
C ALA A 69 -2.22 8.21 2.29
N THR A 70 -1.71 7.29 1.47
CA THR A 70 -0.79 6.23 1.92
C THR A 70 0.48 6.81 2.53
N ASN A 71 1.13 7.78 1.87
CA ASN A 71 2.36 8.39 2.40
C ASN A 71 2.12 9.15 3.72
N ALA A 72 0.98 9.83 3.86
CA ALA A 72 0.60 10.47 5.11
C ALA A 72 0.44 9.45 6.24
N LEU A 73 -0.25 8.34 5.99
CA LEU A 73 -0.40 7.24 6.95
C LEU A 73 0.96 6.63 7.33
N LEU A 74 1.87 6.41 6.36
CA LEU A 74 3.21 5.90 6.63
C LEU A 74 4.04 6.87 7.49
N ALA A 75 3.89 8.17 7.30
CA ALA A 75 4.56 9.18 8.12
C ALA A 75 4.08 9.16 9.58
N GLU A 76 2.81 8.83 9.83
CA GLU A 76 2.31 8.62 11.19
C GLU A 76 2.91 7.36 11.82
N PHE A 77 2.98 6.25 11.08
CA PHE A 77 3.59 5.00 11.55
C PHE A 77 5.09 5.13 11.80
N ARG A 78 5.79 6.02 11.09
CA ARG A 78 7.22 6.28 11.33
C ARG A 78 7.53 6.53 12.81
N LYS A 79 6.69 7.31 13.49
CA LYS A 79 6.85 7.60 14.93
C LYS A 79 6.76 6.34 15.79
N VAL A 80 5.87 5.41 15.43
CA VAL A 80 5.71 4.11 16.10
C VAL A 80 6.95 3.24 15.88
N PHE A 81 7.48 3.21 14.65
CA PHE A 81 8.67 2.42 14.31
C PHE A 81 9.94 2.93 14.99
N GLU A 82 10.13 4.25 15.03
CA GLU A 82 11.25 4.90 15.71
C GLU A 82 11.17 4.68 17.23
N ALA A 83 10.00 4.90 17.85
CA ALA A 83 9.81 4.70 19.29
C ALA A 83 9.92 3.22 19.70
N GLY A 84 9.38 2.31 18.88
CA GLY A 84 9.37 0.87 19.13
C GLY A 84 10.68 0.14 18.83
N LYS A 85 11.68 0.83 18.27
CA LYS A 85 12.95 0.26 17.77
C LYS A 85 12.71 -0.93 16.81
N LEU A 86 11.68 -0.82 15.98
CA LEU A 86 11.25 -1.89 15.07
C LEU A 86 12.21 -2.11 13.89
N GLY A 87 13.07 -1.13 13.59
CA GLY A 87 13.90 -1.16 12.40
C GLY A 87 13.08 -0.92 11.12
N PRO A 88 13.69 -1.04 9.93
CA PRO A 88 12.98 -0.84 8.67
C PRO A 88 12.06 -2.03 8.34
N VAL A 89 10.90 -1.75 7.74
CA VAL A 89 9.95 -2.78 7.24
C VAL A 89 10.62 -3.68 6.20
N TYR A 90 11.36 -3.07 5.26
CA TYR A 90 12.11 -3.79 4.24
C TYR A 90 13.60 -3.82 4.57
N LYS A 91 14.23 -4.98 4.38
CA LYS A 91 15.69 -5.10 4.53
C LYS A 91 16.37 -4.29 3.43
N ILE A 92 17.33 -3.45 3.80
CA ILE A 92 18.22 -2.81 2.83
C ILE A 92 19.18 -3.89 2.33
N VAL A 93 18.91 -4.43 1.14
CA VAL A 93 19.87 -5.30 0.46
C VAL A 93 20.99 -4.41 -0.05
N LYS A 94 22.18 -4.51 0.56
CA LYS A 94 23.38 -3.88 0.01
C LYS A 94 23.85 -4.71 -1.18
N ASN A 95 23.82 -4.13 -2.37
CA ASN A 95 24.55 -4.63 -3.53
C ASN A 95 26.05 -4.36 -3.38
#